data_AF-A0A382E5I3-F1
#
_entry.id   AF-A0A382E5I3-F1
#
_cell.length_a   1.000
_cell.length_b   1.000
_cell.length_c   1.000
_cell.angle_alpha   90.00
_cell.angle_beta   90.00
_cell.angle_gamma   90.00
#
_symmetry.space_group_name_H-M   'P 1'
#
loop_
_entity.id
_entity.type
_entity.pdbx_description
1 polymer ?
#
loop_
_entity_poly.entity_id
_entity_poly.type
_entity_poly.pdbx_seq_one_letter_code
_entity_poly.pdbx_strand_id
1 'polypeptide(L)'
;MRYLISITLILSSLFSQNEIEGRWHLVGYEDNVMYQFEDNYRYSIYSTDGNFGGLEDAGNSPNPYSIEENIITIDLFFGIIVSYQMNYRCEGQVVEFNIIEDGTTQEVLFREGYNYINNNCEEYGDLNDDGNINIFDVDMLVSYILDNSLYENGDFNQDGTLNVFDVIMLIDMIIN
;
A
#
# COMPACT_ATOMS: atom_id res chain seq x y z
N MET A 1 -37.31 10.22 41.49
CA MET A 1 -36.59 9.01 41.02
C MET A 1 -37.47 8.40 39.94
N ARG A 2 -37.12 8.33 38.66
CA ARG A 2 -35.85 8.03 37.99
C ARG A 2 -35.79 8.84 36.69
N TYR A 3 -34.65 9.45 36.40
CA TYR A 3 -34.36 9.98 35.06
C TYR A 3 -34.02 8.79 34.16
N LEU A 4 -34.85 8.53 33.15
CA LEU A 4 -34.50 7.64 32.04
C LEU A 4 -33.67 8.46 31.05
N ILE A 5 -32.34 8.38 31.18
CA ILE A 5 -31.42 8.84 30.15
C ILE A 5 -31.51 7.82 29.02
N SER A 6 -32.22 8.18 27.95
CA SER A 6 -32.24 7.39 26.72
C SER A 6 -30.89 7.61 26.04
N ILE A 7 -29.94 6.73 26.31
CA ILE A 7 -28.66 6.69 25.60
C ILE A 7 -28.98 6.10 24.22
N THR A 8 -29.23 6.96 23.25
CA THR A 8 -29.08 6.59 21.84
C THR A 8 -27.61 6.27 21.61
N LEU A 9 -27.25 4.97 21.65
CA LEU A 9 -26.00 4.51 21.05
C LEU A 9 -26.08 4.87 19.57
N ILE A 10 -25.37 5.92 19.18
CA ILE A 10 -24.95 6.06 17.79
C ILE A 10 -23.90 4.97 17.61
N LEU A 11 -24.33 3.81 17.13
CA LEU A 11 -23.44 2.79 16.59
C LEU A 11 -22.91 3.38 15.27
N SER A 12 -21.94 4.28 15.35
CA SER A 12 -21.20 4.73 14.18
C SER A 12 -20.37 3.53 13.70
N SER A 13 -20.93 2.83 12.71
CA SER A 13 -20.21 2.12 11.65
C SER A 13 -18.91 1.43 12.09
N LEU A 14 -19.04 0.26 12.71
CA LEU A 14 -18.04 -0.80 12.55
C LEU A 14 -18.42 -1.58 11.28
N PHE A 15 -18.42 -0.90 10.13
CA PHE A 15 -18.62 -1.52 8.82
C PHE A 15 -17.26 -1.59 8.15
N SER A 16 -16.85 -2.82 7.82
CA SER A 16 -15.63 -3.24 7.11
C SER A 16 -14.63 -2.13 6.75
N GLN A 17 -13.49 -2.07 7.45
CA GLN A 17 -12.35 -1.20 7.09
C GLN A 17 -11.73 -1.54 5.72
N ASN A 18 -12.09 -2.67 5.10
CA ASN A 18 -11.54 -3.17 3.85
C ASN A 18 -12.43 -2.81 2.65
N GLU A 19 -12.51 -1.53 2.33
CA GLU A 19 -13.22 -1.00 1.15
C GLU A 19 -12.26 -0.15 0.30
N ILE A 20 -12.35 -0.28 -1.03
CA ILE A 20 -11.45 0.43 -1.96
C ILE A 20 -11.85 1.89 -2.15
N GLU A 21 -13.12 2.22 -1.90
CA GLU A 21 -13.63 3.58 -2.01
C GLU A 21 -12.78 4.55 -1.18
N GLY A 22 -12.44 5.68 -1.79
CA GLY A 22 -11.55 6.69 -1.22
C GLY A 22 -10.29 6.96 -2.04
N ARG A 23 -9.37 7.71 -1.42
CA ARG A 23 -8.16 8.26 -2.04
C ARG A 23 -6.93 7.49 -1.57
N TRP A 24 -6.03 7.20 -2.50
CA TRP A 24 -4.88 6.34 -2.27
C TRP A 24 -3.64 6.81 -3.02
N HIS A 25 -2.51 6.90 -2.33
CA HIS A 25 -1.19 7.16 -2.89
C HIS A 25 -0.59 5.87 -3.44
N LEU A 26 0.04 5.94 -4.61
CA LEU A 26 0.74 4.81 -5.22
C LEU A 26 2.19 4.73 -4.72
N VAL A 27 2.62 3.56 -4.26
CA VAL A 27 4.02 3.33 -3.85
C VAL A 27 5.00 3.59 -4.99
N GLY A 28 6.12 4.26 -4.67
CA GLY A 28 7.13 4.76 -5.62
C GLY A 28 6.73 6.06 -6.33
N TYR A 29 5.51 6.54 -6.12
CA TYR A 29 4.96 7.74 -6.72
C TYR A 29 4.07 8.53 -5.74
N GLU A 30 4.33 8.42 -4.44
CA GLU A 30 3.44 8.85 -3.36
C GLU A 30 3.10 10.35 -3.45
N ASP A 31 4.08 11.16 -3.85
CA ASP A 31 3.95 12.62 -4.02
C ASP A 31 3.45 13.02 -5.42
N ASN A 32 3.37 12.08 -6.36
CA ASN A 32 3.14 12.37 -7.78
C ASN A 32 1.82 11.78 -8.32
N VAL A 33 1.36 10.65 -7.79
CA VAL A 33 0.21 9.89 -8.29
C VAL A 33 -0.71 9.50 -7.14
N MET A 34 -1.97 9.87 -7.29
CA MET A 34 -3.04 9.43 -6.42
C MET A 34 -4.16 8.81 -7.24
N TYR A 35 -4.69 7.70 -6.76
CA TYR A 35 -5.93 7.12 -7.24
C TYR A 35 -7.08 7.48 -6.32
N GLN A 36 -8.22 7.87 -6.89
CA GLN A 36 -9.47 7.99 -6.17
C GLN A 36 -10.47 7.00 -6.76
N PHE A 37 -10.94 6.07 -5.94
CA PHE A 37 -12.01 5.15 -6.30
C PHE A 37 -13.32 5.73 -5.77
N GLU A 38 -14.22 6.08 -6.69
CA GLU A 38 -15.53 6.65 -6.38
C GLU A 38 -16.55 6.24 -7.43
N ASP A 39 -17.74 5.78 -7.00
CA ASP A 39 -18.88 5.48 -7.87
C ASP A 39 -18.57 4.50 -9.02
N ASN A 40 -17.75 3.48 -8.76
CA ASN A 40 -17.24 2.50 -9.75
C ASN A 40 -16.29 3.09 -10.81
N TYR A 41 -15.66 4.23 -10.51
CA TYR A 41 -14.62 4.84 -11.33
C TYR A 41 -13.33 5.04 -10.53
N ARG A 42 -12.20 4.67 -11.13
CA ARG A 42 -10.86 5.00 -10.67
C ARG A 42 -10.36 6.24 -11.41
N TYR A 43 -10.23 7.33 -10.69
CA TYR A 43 -9.64 8.58 -11.15
C TYR A 43 -8.15 8.57 -10.87
N SER A 44 -7.36 9.08 -11.81
CA SER A 44 -5.94 9.38 -11.59
C SER A 44 -5.77 10.88 -11.42
N ILE A 45 -5.20 11.28 -10.28
CA ILE A 45 -4.90 12.65 -9.91
C ILE A 45 -3.38 12.76 -9.81
N TYR A 46 -2.81 13.77 -10.46
CA TYR A 46 -1.36 13.97 -10.53
C TYR A 46 -0.96 15.22 -9.76
N SER A 47 0.18 15.15 -9.09
CA SER A 47 0.81 16.29 -8.43
C SER A 47 2.28 16.40 -8.82
N THR A 48 2.85 17.59 -8.60
CA THR A 48 4.29 17.85 -8.76
C THR A 48 4.97 18.24 -7.44
N ASP A 49 4.20 18.37 -6.36
CA ASP A 49 4.66 18.87 -5.06
C ASP A 49 4.07 18.11 -3.86
N GLY A 50 3.42 16.96 -4.10
CA GLY A 50 2.75 16.16 -3.06
C GLY A 50 1.38 16.68 -2.64
N ASN A 51 0.95 17.87 -3.08
CA ASN A 51 -0.37 18.39 -2.78
C ASN A 51 -1.35 17.92 -3.88
N PHE A 52 -2.31 17.09 -3.50
CA PHE A 52 -3.30 16.55 -4.45
C PHE A 52 -4.61 17.35 -4.41
N GLY A 53 -5.04 17.79 -5.59
CA GLY A 53 -6.33 18.44 -5.81
C GLY A 53 -7.52 17.48 -5.78
N GLY A 54 -8.70 17.99 -6.10
CA GLY A 54 -9.94 17.21 -6.12
C GLY A 54 -10.18 16.46 -7.44
N LEU A 55 -11.39 15.93 -7.63
CA LEU A 55 -11.78 15.29 -8.89
C LEU A 55 -11.80 16.25 -10.08
N GLU A 56 -11.95 17.55 -9.83
CA GLU A 56 -11.80 18.61 -10.83
C GLU A 56 -10.40 18.67 -11.46
N ASP A 57 -9.39 18.18 -10.74
CA ASP A 57 -8.00 18.10 -11.18
C ASP A 57 -7.64 16.72 -11.75
N ALA A 58 -8.57 15.76 -11.69
CA ALA A 58 -8.39 14.43 -12.24
C ALA A 58 -8.42 14.44 -13.78
N GLY A 59 -7.82 13.41 -14.39
CA GLY A 59 -7.96 13.18 -15.83
C GLY A 59 -9.42 12.99 -16.26
N ASN A 60 -9.82 13.55 -17.41
CA ASN A 60 -11.20 13.52 -17.93
C ASN A 60 -11.73 12.14 -18.38
N SER A 61 -10.98 11.06 -18.13
CA SER A 61 -11.32 9.71 -18.59
C SER A 61 -11.03 8.70 -17.48
N PRO A 62 -11.79 8.73 -16.37
CA PRO A 62 -11.58 7.79 -15.28
C PRO A 62 -11.88 6.36 -15.75
N ASN A 63 -11.16 5.40 -15.17
CA ASN A 63 -11.29 4.00 -15.54
C ASN A 63 -12.46 3.36 -14.80
N PRO A 64 -13.45 2.77 -15.49
CA PRO A 64 -14.47 1.98 -14.83
C PRO A 64 -13.83 0.81 -14.08
N TYR A 65 -14.36 0.50 -12.91
CA TYR A 65 -13.99 -0.70 -12.19
C TYR A 65 -15.20 -1.43 -11.63
N SER A 66 -15.04 -2.72 -11.36
CA SER A 66 -16.03 -3.52 -10.65
C SER A 66 -15.32 -4.42 -9.64
N ILE A 67 -16.03 -4.77 -8.58
CA ILE A 67 -15.54 -5.71 -7.57
C ILE A 67 -16.47 -6.90 -7.51
N GLU A 68 -15.89 -8.08 -7.65
CA GLU A 68 -16.56 -9.35 -7.34
C GLU A 68 -15.74 -10.06 -6.26
N GLU A 69 -16.38 -10.30 -5.11
CA GLU A 69 -15.72 -10.82 -3.90
C GLU A 69 -14.54 -9.92 -3.46
N ASN A 70 -13.30 -10.34 -3.71
CA ASN A 70 -12.08 -9.59 -3.42
C ASN A 70 -11.26 -9.29 -4.68
N ILE A 71 -11.82 -9.52 -5.87
CA ILE A 71 -11.16 -9.23 -7.14
C ILE A 71 -11.66 -7.88 -7.66
N ILE A 72 -10.74 -6.95 -7.88
CA ILE A 72 -11.02 -5.72 -8.60
C ILE A 72 -10.67 -5.92 -10.08
N THR A 73 -11.61 -5.56 -10.95
CA THR A 73 -11.42 -5.53 -12.40
C THR A 73 -11.51 -4.08 -12.87
N ILE A 74 -10.49 -3.62 -13.59
CA ILE A 74 -10.39 -2.22 -14.06
C ILE A 74 -10.29 -2.22 -15.58
N ASP A 75 -11.16 -1.46 -16.24
CA ASP A 75 -11.08 -1.19 -17.67
C ASP A 75 -10.15 0.00 -17.93
N LEU A 76 -8.93 -0.28 -18.42
CA LEU A 76 -7.93 0.73 -18.78
C LEU A 76 -8.18 1.35 -20.16
N PHE A 77 -9.31 1.01 -20.79
CA PHE A 77 -9.68 1.32 -22.16
C PHE A 77 -8.78 0.66 -23.20
N PHE A 78 -9.10 0.87 -24.47
CA PHE A 78 -8.36 0.33 -25.62
C PHE A 78 -8.24 -1.20 -25.64
N GLY A 79 -9.23 -1.88 -25.05
CA GLY A 79 -9.27 -3.35 -24.97
C GLY A 79 -8.37 -3.93 -23.88
N ILE A 80 -7.83 -3.09 -22.99
CA ILE A 80 -7.00 -3.52 -21.86
C ILE A 80 -7.89 -3.55 -20.61
N ILE A 81 -8.15 -4.76 -20.11
CA ILE A 81 -8.85 -4.99 -18.86
C ILE A 81 -7.89 -5.75 -17.95
N VAL A 82 -7.68 -5.23 -16.75
CA VAL A 82 -6.81 -5.84 -15.74
C VAL A 82 -7.65 -6.32 -14.57
N SER A 83 -7.18 -7.36 -13.88
CA SER A 83 -7.86 -7.88 -12.69
C SER A 83 -6.83 -8.30 -11.66
N TYR A 84 -7.08 -7.91 -10.41
CA TYR A 84 -6.18 -8.16 -9.30
C TYR A 84 -6.94 -8.66 -8.10
N GLN A 85 -6.33 -9.57 -7.36
CA GLN A 85 -6.80 -9.92 -6.02
C GLN A 85 -6.39 -8.79 -5.06
N MET A 86 -7.37 -8.19 -4.39
CA MET A 86 -7.11 -7.18 -3.37
C MET A 86 -6.75 -7.86 -2.05
N ASN A 87 -5.62 -7.43 -1.47
CA ASN A 87 -5.21 -7.81 -0.13
C ASN A 87 -5.10 -6.56 0.75
N TYR A 88 -6.01 -6.40 1.71
CA TYR A 88 -5.97 -5.29 2.64
C TYR A 88 -5.07 -5.60 3.83
N ARG A 89 -4.17 -4.68 4.13
CA ARG A 89 -3.31 -4.71 5.32
C ARG A 89 -3.63 -3.51 6.21
N CYS A 90 -3.15 -3.57 7.45
CA CYS A 90 -3.13 -2.42 8.34
C CYS A 90 -4.49 -1.77 8.56
N GLU A 91 -5.47 -2.57 8.98
CA GLU A 91 -6.83 -2.07 9.23
C GLU A 91 -7.42 -1.33 8.02
N GLY A 92 -7.12 -1.84 6.81
CA GLY A 92 -7.61 -1.29 5.55
C GLY A 92 -6.99 0.05 5.13
N GLN A 93 -5.87 0.45 5.75
CA GLN A 93 -5.10 1.63 5.37
C GLN A 93 -4.15 1.38 4.19
N VAL A 94 -3.83 0.11 3.92
CA VAL A 94 -3.01 -0.31 2.78
C VAL A 94 -3.75 -1.38 2.00
N VAL A 95 -3.71 -1.29 0.69
CA VAL A 95 -4.22 -2.36 -0.20
C VAL A 95 -3.15 -2.72 -1.22
N GLU A 96 -2.91 -4.02 -1.35
CA GLU A 96 -2.10 -4.58 -2.42
C GLU A 96 -3.00 -5.13 -3.51
N PHE A 97 -2.60 -4.92 -4.76
CA PHE A 97 -3.18 -5.54 -5.93
C PHE A 97 -2.25 -6.65 -6.39
N ASN A 98 -2.65 -7.90 -6.13
CA ASN A 98 -1.84 -9.07 -6.46
C ASN A 98 -2.30 -9.68 -7.78
N ILE A 99 -1.36 -10.08 -8.62
CA ILE A 99 -1.61 -10.81 -9.87
C ILE A 99 -2.25 -12.15 -9.50
N ILE A 100 -3.42 -12.43 -10.08
CA ILE A 100 -4.22 -13.61 -9.73
C ILE A 100 -3.49 -14.93 -10.06
N GLU A 101 -2.64 -14.91 -11.09
CA GLU A 101 -2.00 -16.10 -11.63
C GLU A 101 -0.90 -16.67 -10.74
N ASP A 102 -0.07 -15.80 -10.15
CA ASP A 102 1.11 -16.18 -9.38
C ASP A 102 1.17 -15.56 -7.97
N GLY A 103 0.25 -14.66 -7.64
CA GLY A 103 0.16 -14.01 -6.34
C GLY A 103 1.17 -12.88 -6.14
N THR A 104 1.94 -12.51 -7.16
CA THR A 104 2.92 -11.42 -7.07
C THR A 104 2.22 -10.08 -6.92
N THR A 105 2.77 -9.18 -6.09
CA THR A 105 2.20 -7.85 -5.86
C THR A 105 2.51 -6.93 -7.04
N GLN A 106 1.48 -6.44 -7.72
CA GLN A 106 1.59 -5.54 -8.87
C GLN A 106 1.57 -4.06 -8.45
N GLU A 107 0.71 -3.69 -7.51
CA GLU A 107 0.59 -2.33 -6.99
C GLU A 107 0.36 -2.36 -5.48
N VAL A 108 0.88 -1.36 -4.76
CA VAL A 108 0.58 -1.12 -3.35
C VAL A 108 0.07 0.30 -3.22
N LEU A 109 -1.05 0.47 -2.52
CA LEU A 109 -1.73 1.75 -2.37
C LEU A 109 -1.93 2.10 -0.89
N PHE A 110 -1.57 3.33 -0.51
CA PHE A 110 -1.67 3.89 0.85
C PHE A 110 -2.84 4.86 0.94
N ARG A 111 -3.77 4.66 1.88
CA ARG A 111 -4.92 5.55 2.04
C ARG A 111 -4.46 6.98 2.33
N GLU A 112 -5.11 7.97 1.73
CA GLU A 112 -4.79 9.38 1.96
C GLU A 112 -4.83 9.72 3.46
N GLY A 113 -3.78 10.37 3.94
CA GLY A 113 -3.60 10.72 5.34
C GLY A 113 -3.03 9.59 6.21
N TYR A 114 -2.86 8.38 5.68
CA TYR A 114 -2.05 7.35 6.31
C TYR A 114 -0.56 7.69 6.08
N ASN A 115 0.22 7.70 7.16
CA ASN A 115 1.64 8.00 7.08
C ASN A 115 2.33 6.83 6.37
N TYR A 116 2.91 7.03 5.19
CA TYR A 116 3.71 6.02 4.48
C TYR A 116 5.20 6.05 4.85
N ILE A 117 5.66 7.07 5.59
CA ILE A 117 7.04 7.18 6.08
C ILE A 117 7.11 6.66 7.51
N ASN A 118 7.93 5.62 7.76
CA ASN A 118 8.11 5.02 9.09
C ASN A 118 6.79 4.52 9.71
N ASN A 119 6.01 3.78 8.92
CA ASN A 119 4.85 3.05 9.42
C ASN A 119 5.20 1.55 9.51
N ASN A 120 4.44 0.81 10.32
CA ASN A 120 4.63 -0.63 10.48
C ASN A 120 3.90 -1.43 9.37
N CYS A 121 3.74 -0.86 8.18
CA CYS A 121 2.81 -1.33 7.14
C CYS A 121 3.40 -1.33 5.72
N GLU A 122 4.45 -0.54 5.49
CA GLU A 122 5.49 -0.79 4.52
C GLU A 122 6.58 -1.58 5.23
N GLU A 123 6.61 -2.89 5.00
CA GLU A 123 7.67 -3.74 5.55
C GLU A 123 8.93 -3.71 4.68
N TYR A 124 9.33 -2.51 4.24
CA TYR A 124 10.65 -2.30 3.67
C TYR A 124 11.68 -2.39 4.81
N GLY A 125 12.30 -3.56 4.95
CA GLY A 125 13.19 -3.84 6.09
C GLY A 125 12.80 -5.04 6.93
N ASP A 126 11.56 -5.52 6.82
CA ASP A 126 11.16 -6.80 7.43
C ASP A 126 11.44 -7.89 6.39
N LEU A 127 12.58 -8.53 6.56
CA LEU A 127 13.05 -9.52 5.63
C LEU A 127 12.46 -10.89 5.99
N ASN A 128 12.21 -11.15 7.28
CA ASN A 128 11.74 -12.44 7.72
C ASN A 128 10.20 -12.58 7.76
N ASP A 129 9.48 -11.55 7.32
CA ASP A 129 8.01 -11.43 7.26
C ASP A 129 7.36 -11.66 8.66
N ASP A 130 8.02 -11.23 9.74
CA ASP A 130 7.53 -11.44 11.13
C ASP A 130 6.68 -10.28 11.69
N GLY A 131 6.53 -9.21 10.90
CA GLY A 131 5.82 -7.99 11.24
C GLY A 131 6.65 -6.96 12.01
N ASN A 132 7.96 -7.19 12.22
CA ASN A 132 8.83 -6.32 13.01
C ASN A 132 10.20 -6.13 12.37
N ILE A 133 10.55 -4.90 12.01
CA ILE A 133 11.91 -4.54 11.60
C ILE A 133 12.84 -4.53 12.82
N ASN A 134 13.72 -5.52 12.91
CA ASN A 134 14.61 -5.72 14.03
C ASN A 134 15.92 -6.45 13.65
N ILE A 135 16.69 -6.87 14.66
CA ILE A 135 17.99 -7.52 14.45
C ILE A 135 17.88 -8.88 13.72
N PHE A 136 16.71 -9.52 13.73
CA PHE A 136 16.48 -10.77 13.00
C PHE A 136 16.43 -10.56 11.48
N ASP A 137 15.99 -9.40 11.00
CA ASP A 137 16.06 -9.04 9.57
C ASP A 137 17.50 -8.86 9.12
N VAL A 138 18.30 -8.21 9.96
CA VAL A 138 19.73 -8.03 9.73
C VAL A 138 20.45 -9.38 9.62
N ASP A 139 20.10 -10.35 10.48
CA ASP A 139 20.65 -11.71 10.40
C ASP A 139 20.31 -12.36 9.05
N MET A 140 19.08 -12.20 8.59
CA MET A 140 18.63 -12.72 7.29
C MET A 140 19.36 -12.07 6.11
N LEU A 141 19.50 -10.73 6.13
CA LEU A 141 20.23 -9.97 5.12
C LEU A 141 21.69 -10.42 5.02
N VAL A 142 22.35 -10.58 6.17
CA VAL A 142 23.74 -11.06 6.24
C VAL A 142 23.84 -12.48 5.70
N SER A 143 22.87 -13.36 5.96
CA SER A 143 22.83 -14.71 5.37
C SER A 143 22.82 -14.65 3.85
N TYR A 144 21.97 -13.80 3.26
CA TYR A 144 21.91 -13.64 1.80
C TYR A 144 23.19 -13.09 1.18
N ILE A 145 23.84 -12.14 1.85
CA ILE A 145 25.16 -11.62 1.42
C ILE A 145 26.20 -12.75 1.42
N LEU A 146 26.22 -13.59 2.46
CA LEU A 146 27.18 -14.69 2.59
C LEU A 146 26.94 -15.81 1.58
N ASP A 147 25.68 -16.09 1.25
CA ASP A 147 25.29 -17.07 0.25
C ASP A 147 25.40 -16.56 -1.19
N ASN A 148 25.73 -15.27 -1.37
CA ASN A 148 25.79 -14.58 -2.66
C ASN A 148 24.47 -14.76 -3.46
N SER A 149 23.36 -14.81 -2.73
CA SER A 149 22.01 -14.87 -3.29
C SER A 149 21.50 -13.45 -3.50
N LEU A 150 21.02 -13.16 -4.71
CA LEU A 150 20.31 -11.92 -4.97
C LEU A 150 18.95 -11.98 -4.28
N TYR A 151 18.67 -10.98 -3.46
CA TYR A 151 17.38 -10.76 -2.84
C TYR A 151 17.03 -9.29 -3.05
N GLU A 152 16.14 -9.00 -3.99
CA GLU A 152 15.84 -7.63 -4.42
C GLU A 152 15.33 -6.76 -3.26
N ASN A 153 14.56 -7.33 -2.35
CA ASN A 153 14.08 -6.63 -1.14
C ASN A 153 15.19 -6.33 -0.12
N GLY A 154 16.38 -6.91 -0.30
CA GLY A 154 17.55 -6.64 0.54
C GLY A 154 18.49 -5.58 -0.05
N ASP A 155 18.32 -5.16 -1.31
CA ASP A 155 19.11 -4.10 -1.96
C ASP A 155 18.50 -2.73 -1.61
N PHE A 156 18.75 -2.30 -0.38
CA PHE A 156 18.10 -1.11 0.19
C PHE A 156 18.50 0.17 -0.54
N ASN A 157 19.70 0.23 -1.12
CA ASN A 157 20.19 1.40 -1.88
C ASN A 157 19.93 1.31 -3.40
N GLN A 158 19.39 0.18 -3.88
CA GLN A 158 19.06 -0.09 -5.27
C GLN A 158 20.25 0.04 -6.23
N ASP A 159 21.45 -0.29 -5.78
CA ASP A 159 22.68 -0.23 -6.60
C ASP A 159 22.92 -1.51 -7.42
N GLY A 160 22.06 -2.51 -7.27
CA GLY A 160 22.12 -3.80 -7.94
C GLY A 160 23.10 -4.78 -7.28
N THR A 161 23.62 -4.46 -6.09
CA THR A 161 24.54 -5.32 -5.33
C THR A 161 24.16 -5.44 -3.87
N LEU A 162 23.96 -6.67 -3.40
CA LEU A 162 23.72 -6.92 -1.99
C LEU A 162 25.03 -6.92 -1.20
N ASN A 163 25.25 -5.93 -0.34
CA ASN A 163 26.50 -5.74 0.39
C ASN A 163 26.33 -5.07 1.78
N VAL A 164 27.44 -4.68 2.41
CA VAL A 164 27.43 -4.10 3.76
C VAL A 164 26.74 -2.73 3.84
N PHE A 165 26.62 -2.00 2.73
CA PHE A 165 25.90 -0.73 2.69
C PHE A 165 24.40 -0.92 2.92
N ASP A 166 23.81 -2.00 2.40
CA ASP A 166 22.42 -2.38 2.64
C ASP A 166 22.16 -2.67 4.12
N VAL A 167 23.10 -3.37 4.76
CA VAL A 167 23.06 -3.66 6.21
C VAL A 167 23.08 -2.38 7.03
N ILE A 168 23.91 -1.40 6.64
CA ILE A 168 23.97 -0.11 7.33
C ILE A 168 22.63 0.62 7.22
N MET A 169 21.98 0.59 6.06
CA MET A 169 20.67 1.21 5.87
C MET A 169 19.59 0.54 6.70
N LEU A 170 19.54 -0.79 6.72
CA LEU A 170 18.61 -1.53 7.57
C LEU A 170 18.84 -1.24 9.07
N ILE A 171 20.10 -1.15 9.51
CA ILE A 171 20.41 -0.76 10.88
C ILE A 171 19.95 0.67 11.18
N ASP A 172 20.11 1.60 10.24
CA ASP A 172 19.65 2.98 10.39
C ASP A 172 18.14 3.03 10.64
N MET A 173 17.36 2.22 9.91
CA MET A 173 15.92 2.06 10.11
C MET A 173 15.54 1.48 11.48
N ILE A 174 16.40 0.62 12.06
CA ILE A 174 16.15 0.02 13.39
C ILE A 174 16.42 1.02 14.52
N ILE A 175 17.36 1.95 14.34
CA ILE A 175 17.87 2.80 15.44
C ILE A 175 17.33 4.24 15.43
N ASN A 176 16.74 4.70 14.33
CA ASN A 176 16.25 6.08 14.15
C ASN A 176 14.74 6.14 13.85
#